data_AF-A0A952LQI4-F1
#
_entry.id   AF-A0A952LQI4-F1
#
_cell.length_a   1.000
_cell.length_b   1.000
_cell.length_c   1.000
_cell.angle_alpha   90.00
_cell.angle_beta   90.00
_cell.angle_gamma   90.00
#
_symmetry.space_group_name_H-M   'P 1'
#
loop_
_entity.id
_entity.type
_entity.pdbx_description
1 polymer ?
#
loop_
_entity_poly.entity_id
_entity_poly.type
_entity_poly.pdbx_seq_one_letter_code
_entity_poly.pdbx_strand_id
1 'polypeptide(L)' 'MSQKEDEDIFGKALLDYYHGNYTEKLWLNTSYGTREEVPQEIFFRTQTDLQPMEEIALSLCEGKTLDIGAGTGVHTMPFP' A
#
# COMPACT_ATOMS: atom_id res chain seq x y z
N MET A 1 1.20 21.68 25.53
CA MET A 1 0.44 22.10 24.33
C MET A 1 1.33 21.92 23.12
N SER A 2 1.17 20.80 22.41
CA SER A 2 1.39 20.71 20.97
C SER A 2 0.72 19.40 20.56
N GLN A 3 -0.52 19.51 20.11
CA GLN A 3 -1.20 18.43 19.41
C GLN A 3 -0.35 18.15 18.17
N LYS A 4 0.24 16.96 18.07
CA LYS A 4 0.87 16.52 16.83
C LYS A 4 -0.25 15.80 16.09
N GLU A 5 -0.84 16.48 15.11
CA GLU A 5 -1.70 15.81 14.16
C GLU A 5 -0.88 14.69 13.54
N ASP A 6 -1.24 13.45 13.85
CA ASP A 6 -0.74 12.26 13.18
C ASP A 6 -1.28 12.32 11.74
N GLU A 7 -0.67 13.16 10.90
CA GLU A 7 -0.92 13.12 9.47
C GLU A 7 -0.62 11.71 8.99
N ASP A 8 -1.61 11.07 8.36
CA ASP A 8 -1.45 9.83 7.63
C ASP A 8 -0.57 10.08 6.40
N ILE A 9 0.75 10.20 6.63
CA ILE A 9 1.74 10.47 5.59
C ILE A 9 1.72 9.36 4.55
N PHE A 10 1.46 8.12 4.98
CA PHE A 10 1.40 6.99 4.07
C PHE A 10 0.19 7.09 3.14
N GLY A 11 -1.01 7.28 3.70
CA GLY A 11 -2.23 7.48 2.91
C GLY A 11 -2.16 8.71 2.00
N LYS A 12 -1.57 9.82 2.46
CA LYS A 12 -1.33 11.01 1.62
C LYS A 12 -0.41 10.71 0.45
N ALA A 13 0.72 10.03 0.70
CA ALA A 13 1.66 9.67 -0.37
C ALA A 13 1.01 8.74 -1.41
N LEU A 14 0.17 7.81 -0.98
CA LEU A 14 -0.59 6.94 -1.90
C LEU A 14 -1.65 7.73 -2.67
N LEU A 15 -2.37 8.64 -2.02
CA LEU A 15 -3.38 9.49 -2.67
C LEU A 15 -2.76 10.44 -3.70
N ASP A 16 -1.60 11.03 -3.38
CA ASP A 16 -0.85 11.86 -4.31
C ASP A 16 -0.37 11.05 -5.51
N TYR A 17 0.11 9.82 -5.29
CA TYR A 17 0.47 8.90 -6.38
C TYR A 17 -0.74 8.59 -7.27
N TYR A 18 -1.89 8.28 -6.67
CA TYR A 18 -3.14 8.01 -7.38
C TYR A 18 -3.57 9.19 -8.29
N HIS A 19 -3.37 10.43 -7.83
CA HIS A 19 -3.67 11.63 -8.60
C HIS A 19 -2.56 12.07 -9.57
N GLY A 20 -1.43 11.33 -9.64
CA GLY A 20 -0.27 11.69 -10.46
C GLY A 20 0.53 12.89 -9.92
N ASN A 21 0.30 13.28 -8.66
CA ASN A 21 0.92 14.42 -7.99
C ASN A 21 2.04 14.01 -7.02
N TYR A 22 2.80 12.96 -7.35
CA TYR A 22 3.86 12.44 -6.47
C TYR A 22 5.25 12.93 -6.92
N THR A 23 5.85 13.83 -6.15
CA THR A 23 7.23 14.32 -6.39
C THR A 23 8.20 13.87 -5.32
N GLU A 24 7.69 13.49 -4.15
CA GLU A 24 8.47 13.17 -2.98
C GLU A 24 8.68 11.67 -2.82
N LYS A 25 9.81 11.30 -2.20
CA LYS A 25 10.13 9.90 -1.89
C LYS A 25 9.41 9.45 -0.62
N LEU A 26 8.78 8.27 -0.68
CA LEU A 26 8.31 7.58 0.51
C LEU A 26 9.47 6.82 1.15
N TRP A 27 9.64 6.97 2.46
CA TRP A 27 10.75 6.35 3.16
C TRP A 27 10.28 5.46 4.31
N LEU A 28 10.85 4.27 4.37
CA LEU A 28 10.66 3.32 5.46
C LEU A 28 11.81 3.45 6.46
N ASN A 29 11.45 3.68 7.73
CA ASN A 29 12.40 3.67 8.84
C ASN A 29 12.09 2.45 9.72
N THR A 30 13.05 1.55 9.88
CA THR A 30 12.94 0.40 10.77
C THR A 30 13.92 0.52 11.93
N SER A 31 13.67 -0.18 13.04
CA SER A 31 14.56 -0.15 14.21
C SER A 31 15.85 -0.96 14.05
N TYR A 32 15.94 -1.76 12.98
CA TYR A 32 16.98 -2.76 12.75
C TYR A 32 17.77 -2.55 11.46
N GLY A 33 17.45 -1.51 10.69
CA GLY A 33 18.05 -1.25 9.39
C GLY A 33 18.30 0.23 9.13
N THR A 34 18.90 0.51 7.99
CA THR A 34 18.98 1.88 7.47
C THR A 34 17.64 2.30 6.87
N ARG A 35 17.41 3.61 6.78
CA ARG A 35 16.24 4.15 6.09
C ARG A 35 16.28 3.75 4.61
N GLU A 36 15.18 3.19 4.12
CA GLU A 36 15.05 2.68 2.75
C GLU A 36 13.97 3.45 1.99
N GLU A 37 14.18 3.67 0.70
CA GLU A 37 13.18 4.26 -0.21
C GLU A 37 12.19 3.19 -0.63
N VAL A 38 10.90 3.49 -0.53
CA VAL A 38 9.82 2.59 -0.96
C VAL A 38 9.14 3.22 -2.17
N PRO A 39 9.27 2.65 -3.37
CA PRO A 39 8.56 3.12 -4.55
C PRO A 39 7.04 3.04 -4.33
N GLN A 40 6.30 4.14 -4.50
CA GLN A 40 4.85 4.17 -4.28
C GLN A 40 4.09 3.25 -5.23
N GLU A 41 4.62 3.05 -6.44
CA GLU A 41 4.08 2.15 -7.48
C GLU A 41 3.86 0.70 -7.00
N ILE A 42 4.65 0.21 -6.04
CA ILE A 42 4.51 -1.16 -5.51
C ILE A 42 3.16 -1.38 -4.79
N PHE A 43 2.52 -0.31 -4.34
CA PHE A 43 1.20 -0.38 -3.73
C PHE A 43 0.08 -0.37 -4.78
N PHE A 44 0.37 -0.07 -6.04
CA PHE A 44 -0.60 -0.06 -7.14
C PHE A 44 -0.38 -1.23 -8.12
N ARG A 45 0.21 -2.32 -7.62
CA ARG A 45 0.42 -3.57 -8.36
C ARG A 45 -0.89 -4.10 -8.95
N THR A 46 -0.81 -4.75 -10.10
CA THR A 46 -1.94 -5.46 -10.69
C THR A 46 -1.95 -6.92 -10.26
N GLN A 47 -3.01 -7.65 -10.60
CA GLN A 47 -3.12 -9.06 -10.26
C GLN A 47 -1.97 -9.91 -10.85
N THR A 48 -1.35 -9.48 -11.96
CA THR A 48 -0.19 -10.16 -12.56
C THR A 48 1.11 -9.91 -11.81
N ASP A 49 1.16 -8.91 -10.92
CA ASP A 49 2.34 -8.54 -10.13
C ASP A 49 2.25 -9.06 -8.68
N LEU A 50 1.23 -9.87 -8.38
CA LEU A 50 1.07 -10.52 -7.09
C LEU A 50 2.08 -11.65 -6.93
N GLN A 51 2.57 -11.82 -5.70
CA GLN A 51 3.41 -12.96 -5.37
C GLN A 51 2.56 -14.24 -5.38
N PRO A 52 3.14 -15.42 -5.70
CA PRO A 52 2.38 -16.68 -5.75
C PRO A 52 1.60 -16.99 -4.46
N MET A 53 2.10 -16.55 -3.30
CA MET A 53 1.41 -16.75 -2.03
C MET A 53 0.16 -15.86 -1.89
N GLU A 54 0.18 -14.65 -2.44
CA GLU A 54 -0.99 -13.76 -2.50
C GLU A 54 -2.07 -14.38 -3.40
N GLU A 55 -1.68 -14.89 -4.58
CA GLU A 55 -2.60 -15.56 -5.51
C GLU A 55 -3.26 -16.80 -4.89
N ILE A 56 -2.47 -17.65 -4.21
CA ILE A 56 -2.99 -18.83 -3.52
C ILE A 56 -3.99 -18.41 -2.43
N ALA A 57 -3.64 -17.41 -1.61
CA ALA A 57 -4.53 -16.93 -0.56
C ALA A 57 -5.87 -16.43 -1.12
N LEU A 58 -5.82 -15.62 -2.19
CA LEU A 58 -7.02 -15.11 -2.87
C LEU A 58 -7.84 -16.24 -3.50
N SER A 59 -7.20 -17.28 -4.05
CA SER A 59 -7.91 -18.44 -4.62
C SER A 59 -8.71 -19.25 -3.60
N LEU A 60 -8.36 -19.14 -2.31
CA LEU A 60 -9.03 -19.82 -1.20
C LEU A 60 -10.10 -18.94 -0.52
N CYS A 61 -10.20 -17.66 -0.90
CA CYS A 61 -11.19 -16.74 -0.35
C CYS A 61 -12.56 -16.96 -0.99
N GLU A 62 -13.48 -17.57 -0.24
CA GLU A 62 -14.86 -17.82 -0.69
C GLU A 62 -15.89 -17.22 0.28
N GLY A 63 -17.04 -16.80 -0.26
CA GLY A 63 -18.14 -16.27 0.55
C GLY A 63 -17.89 -14.84 1.04
N LYS A 64 -18.15 -14.59 2.33
CA LYS A 64 -17.98 -13.25 2.93
C LYS A 64 -16.55 -13.10 3.44
N THR A 65 -15.73 -12.37 2.70
CA THR A 65 -14.31 -12.14 3.00
C THR A 65 -14.06 -10.72 3.49
N LEU A 66 -13.11 -10.57 4.43
CA LEU A 66 -12.64 -9.28 4.96
C LEU A 66 -11.17 -9.09 4.58
N ASP A 67 -10.86 -8.00 3.88
CA ASP A 67 -9.50 -7.56 3.56
C ASP A 67 -9.02 -6.56 4.64
N ILE A 68 -8.20 -7.05 5.58
CA ILE A 68 -7.72 -6.25 6.71
C ILE A 68 -6.51 -5.43 6.27
N GLY A 69 -6.63 -4.10 6.36
CA GLY A 69 -5.55 -3.20 5.94
C GLY A 69 -5.41 -3.09 4.43
N ALA A 70 -6.54 -3.11 3.71
CA ALA A 70 -6.62 -3.13 2.25
C ALA A 70 -5.81 -2.04 1.51
N GLY A 71 -5.45 -0.94 2.17
CA GLY A 71 -4.61 0.12 1.59
C GLY A 71 -5.21 0.67 0.29
N THR A 72 -4.47 0.53 -0.81
CA THR A 72 -4.87 0.91 -2.18
C THR A 72 -5.92 -0.01 -2.80
N GLY A 73 -6.28 -1.13 -2.15
CA GLY A 73 -7.29 -2.08 -2.61
C GLY A 73 -6.77 -3.18 -3.52
N VAL A 74 -5.45 -3.39 -3.61
CA VAL A 74 -4.79 -4.34 -4.54
C VAL A 74 -5.35 -5.78 -4.50
N HIS A 75 -5.82 -6.24 -3.35
CA HIS A 75 -6.38 -7.59 -3.17
C HIS A 75 -7.89 -7.69 -3.40
N THR A 76 -8.60 -6.54 -3.45
CA THR A 76 -10.07 -6.48 -3.58
C THR A 76 -10.52 -5.96 -4.94
N MET A 77 -9.81 -4.99 -5.51
CA MET A 77 -10.13 -4.36 -6.80
C MET A 77 -8.84 -4.13 -7.59
N PRO A 78 -8.58 -4.88 -8.67
CA PRO A 78 -7.42 -4.62 -9.51
C PRO A 78 -7.54 -3.23 -10.14
N PHE A 79 -6.41 -2.51 -10.18
CA PHE A 79 -6.32 -1.17 -10.79
C PHE A 79 -6.68 -1.24 -12.29
N PRO A 80 -7.50 -0.31 -12.82
CA PRO A 80 -7.96 -0.33 -14.23
C PRO A 80 -6.86 -0.02 -15.25
#